data_AF-A0A8H9GHP7-F1
#
_entry.id   AF-A0A8H9GHP7-F1
#
_cell.length_a   1.000
_cell.length_b   1.000
_cell.length_c   1.000
_cell.angle_alpha   90.00
_cell.angle_beta   90.00
_cell.angle_gamma   90.00
#
_symmetry.space_group_name_H-M   'P 1'
#
loop_
_entity.id
_entity.type
_entity.pdbx_description
1 polymer ?
#
loop_
_entity_poly.entity_id
_entity_poly.type
_entity_poly.pdbx_seq_one_letter_code
_entity_poly.pdbx_strand_id
1 'polypeptide(L)'
;MSETRTPTTRTAVPVLWAGLAATLLVTAYAWVDSATSQVLAGHVAASYPAYGAAEVDAAVAAYLAILTILGVLGTATWAVVARAARSGRAWAPLAGTVALVLAVGTALVGLTTRDTSGDVGLAPALGWAQLLPCAVGLVAVALLWRRR
;
A
#
# COMPACT_ATOMS: atom_id res chain seq x y z
N MET A 1 5.32 -5.57 39.78
CA MET A 1 5.75 -4.47 38.88
C MET A 1 4.73 -4.35 37.76
N SER A 2 3.72 -3.51 37.96
CA SER A 2 2.71 -3.25 36.94
C SER A 2 3.25 -2.20 35.97
N GLU A 3 3.59 -2.60 34.74
CA GLU A 3 3.92 -1.65 33.66
C GLU A 3 2.73 -0.71 33.44
N THR A 4 2.86 0.53 33.89
CA THR A 4 1.97 1.62 33.50
C THR A 4 2.21 1.92 32.02
N ARG A 5 1.52 1.18 31.14
CA ARG A 5 1.49 1.49 29.70
C ARG A 5 0.87 2.88 29.52
N THR A 6 1.67 3.83 29.07
CA THR A 6 1.21 5.18 28.70
C THR A 6 0.02 5.08 27.72
N PRO A 7 -1.05 5.88 27.91
CA PRO A 7 -2.33 5.74 27.19
C PRO A 7 -2.20 5.80 25.66
N THR A 8 -1.17 6.47 25.15
CA THR A 8 -0.81 6.56 23.72
C THR A 8 -0.34 5.24 23.09
N THR A 9 0.19 4.30 23.89
CA THR A 9 0.56 2.96 23.40
C THR A 9 -0.66 2.14 22.99
N ARG A 10 -1.77 2.31 23.72
CA ARG A 10 -3.02 1.57 23.50
C ARG A 10 -3.71 1.98 22.20
N THR A 11 -3.52 3.22 21.76
CA THR A 11 -4.17 3.78 20.56
C THR A 11 -3.37 3.58 19.28
N ALA A 12 -2.04 3.50 19.33
CA ALA A 12 -1.22 3.30 18.12
C ALA A 12 -1.33 1.89 17.52
N VAL A 13 -1.41 0.85 18.37
CA VAL A 13 -1.42 -0.56 17.90
C VAL A 13 -2.65 -0.92 17.05
N PRO A 14 -3.89 -0.53 17.42
CA PRO A 14 -5.05 -0.72 16.55
C PRO A 14 -4.90 -0.05 15.18
N VAL A 15 -4.32 1.16 15.12
CA VAL A 15 -4.11 1.88 13.85
C VAL A 15 -3.08 1.16 12.97
N LEU A 16 -2.01 0.60 13.56
CA LEU A 16 -1.04 -0.22 12.83
C LEU A 16 -1.69 -1.48 12.23
N TRP A 17 -2.63 -2.12 12.95
CA TRP A 17 -3.38 -3.25 12.42
C TRP A 17 -4.41 -2.85 11.36
N ALA A 18 -5.06 -1.70 11.52
CA ALA A 18 -5.93 -1.14 10.49
C ALA A 18 -5.16 -0.86 9.20
N GLY A 19 -3.91 -0.39 9.30
CA GLY A 19 -3.02 -0.20 8.17
C GLY A 19 -2.68 -1.50 7.45
N LEU A 20 -2.38 -2.55 8.22
CA LEU A 20 -2.18 -3.90 7.67
C LEU A 20 -3.43 -4.42 6.95
N ALA A 21 -4.61 -4.28 7.57
CA ALA A 21 -5.87 -4.69 6.97
C ALA A 21 -6.15 -3.91 5.67
N ALA A 22 -5.92 -2.60 5.66
CA ALA A 22 -6.04 -1.77 4.47
C ALA A 22 -5.10 -2.24 3.34
N THR A 23 -3.83 -2.54 3.65
CA THR A 23 -2.89 -3.09 2.68
C THR A 23 -3.38 -4.42 2.10
N LEU A 24 -3.83 -5.35 2.95
CA LEU A 24 -4.36 -6.64 2.50
C LEU A 24 -5.60 -6.48 1.61
N LEU A 25 -6.53 -5.59 1.99
CA LEU A 25 -7.74 -5.32 1.22
C LEU A 25 -7.42 -4.73 -0.15
N VAL A 26 -6.49 -3.78 -0.23
CA VAL A 26 -6.06 -3.18 -1.50
C VAL A 26 -5.34 -4.18 -2.39
N THR A 27 -4.49 -5.05 -1.82
CA THR A 27 -3.85 -6.13 -2.57
C THR A 27 -4.88 -7.13 -3.08
N ALA A 28 -5.83 -7.54 -2.24
CA ALA A 28 -6.91 -8.46 -2.64
C ALA A 28 -7.81 -7.83 -3.72
N TYR A 29 -8.07 -6.53 -3.65
CA TYR A 29 -8.85 -5.81 -4.65
C TYR A 29 -8.27 -5.93 -6.06
N ALA A 30 -6.94 -5.86 -6.22
CA ALA A 30 -6.30 -6.05 -7.52
C ALA A 30 -6.58 -7.44 -8.12
N TRP A 31 -6.54 -8.48 -7.29
CA TRP A 31 -6.88 -9.84 -7.71
C TRP A 31 -8.37 -10.01 -8.02
N VAL A 32 -9.25 -9.42 -7.21
CA VAL A 32 -10.69 -9.41 -7.47
C VAL A 32 -11.01 -8.71 -8.79
N ASP A 33 -10.41 -7.54 -9.05
CA ASP A 33 -10.58 -6.81 -10.32
C ASP A 33 -10.20 -7.69 -11.51
N SER A 34 -9.04 -8.35 -11.44
CA SER A 34 -8.55 -9.25 -12.49
C SER A 34 -9.41 -10.48 -12.75
N ALA A 35 -10.35 -10.80 -11.86
CA ALA A 35 -11.29 -11.92 -12.01
C ALA A 35 -12.72 -11.46 -12.30
N THR A 36 -13.03 -10.17 -12.16
CA THR A 36 -14.41 -9.67 -12.20
C THR A 36 -14.56 -8.45 -13.09
N SER A 37 -14.23 -7.26 -12.60
CA SER A 37 -14.49 -5.99 -13.26
C SER A 37 -13.56 -5.69 -14.42
N GLN A 38 -12.38 -6.32 -14.47
CA GLN A 38 -11.41 -6.17 -15.55
C GLN A 38 -11.04 -4.69 -15.83
N VAL A 39 -11.08 -3.83 -14.81
CA VAL A 39 -10.79 -2.39 -14.95
C VAL A 39 -9.37 -2.21 -15.43
N LEU A 40 -8.42 -2.98 -14.88
CA LEU A 40 -7.03 -2.94 -15.32
C LEU A 40 -6.85 -3.41 -16.76
N ALA A 41 -7.49 -4.52 -17.15
CA ALA A 41 -7.39 -5.03 -18.52
C ALA A 41 -8.00 -4.05 -19.53
N GLY A 42 -9.16 -3.46 -19.20
CA GLY A 42 -9.81 -2.44 -20.01
C GLY A 42 -8.96 -1.18 -20.15
N HIS A 43 -8.29 -0.74 -19.07
CA HIS A 43 -7.36 0.38 -19.11
C HIS A 43 -6.16 0.09 -20.02
N VAL A 44 -5.53 -1.08 -19.89
CA VAL A 44 -4.40 -1.48 -20.75
C VAL A 44 -4.82 -1.53 -22.22
N ALA A 45 -5.96 -2.15 -22.54
CA ALA A 45 -6.46 -2.26 -23.91
C ALA A 45 -6.79 -0.88 -24.51
N ALA A 46 -7.32 0.05 -23.71
CA ALA A 46 -7.61 1.41 -24.15
C ALA A 46 -6.32 2.22 -24.40
N SER A 47 -5.33 2.08 -23.52
CA SER A 47 -4.04 2.76 -23.67
C SER A 47 -3.15 2.14 -24.77
N TYR A 48 -3.37 0.87 -25.13
CA TYR A 48 -2.63 0.15 -26.16
C TYR A 48 -3.56 -0.54 -27.17
N PRO A 49 -4.17 0.20 -28.12
CA PRO A 49 -5.13 -0.37 -29.07
C PRO A 49 -4.55 -1.44 -30.02
N ALA A 50 -3.22 -1.51 -30.12
CA ALA A 50 -2.51 -2.49 -30.95
C ALA A 50 -2.28 -3.83 -30.24
N TYR A 51 -2.52 -3.93 -28.93
CA TYR A 51 -2.32 -5.16 -28.18
C TYR A 51 -3.44 -6.16 -28.45
N GLY A 52 -3.07 -7.43 -28.64
CA GLY A 52 -4.01 -8.54 -28.62
C GLY A 52 -4.32 -9.00 -27.19
N ALA A 53 -5.20 -9.99 -27.07
CA ALA A 53 -5.62 -10.52 -25.77
C ALA A 53 -4.44 -11.06 -24.94
N ALA A 54 -3.49 -11.75 -25.59
CA ALA A 54 -2.32 -12.32 -24.90
C ALA A 54 -1.39 -11.23 -24.34
N GLU A 55 -1.20 -10.13 -25.07
CA GLU A 55 -0.39 -8.99 -24.62
C GLU A 55 -1.07 -8.25 -23.46
N VAL A 56 -2.39 -8.07 -23.51
CA VAL A 56 -3.17 -7.48 -22.41
C VAL A 56 -3.06 -8.36 -21.16
N ASP A 57 -3.25 -9.68 -21.29
CA ASP A 57 -3.15 -10.62 -20.17
C ASP A 57 -1.74 -10.61 -19.54
N ALA A 58 -0.70 -10.57 -20.38
CA ALA A 58 0.68 -10.47 -19.90
C ALA A 58 0.92 -9.15 -19.13
N ALA A 59 0.39 -8.03 -19.61
CA ALA A 59 0.50 -6.75 -18.93
C ALA A 59 -0.26 -6.74 -17.59
N VAL A 60 -1.48 -7.28 -17.55
CA VAL A 60 -2.27 -7.45 -16.33
C VAL A 60 -1.52 -8.32 -15.32
N ALA A 61 -0.94 -9.44 -15.76
CA ALA A 61 -0.14 -10.32 -14.90
C ALA A 61 1.09 -9.60 -14.32
N ALA A 62 1.77 -8.78 -15.10
CA ALA A 62 2.89 -7.97 -14.62
C ALA A 62 2.46 -6.98 -13.54
N TYR A 63 1.35 -6.26 -13.74
CA TYR A 63 0.79 -5.37 -12.72
C TYR A 63 0.37 -6.12 -11.45
N LEU A 64 -0.29 -7.27 -11.56
CA LEU A 64 -0.66 -8.09 -10.40
C LEU A 64 0.57 -8.56 -9.62
N ALA A 65 1.65 -8.95 -10.31
CA ALA A 65 2.90 -9.31 -9.67
C ALA A 65 3.48 -8.12 -8.88
N ILE A 66 3.57 -6.94 -9.49
CA ILE A 66 4.06 -5.72 -8.84
C ILE A 66 3.20 -5.37 -7.61
N LEU A 67 1.88 -5.32 -7.76
CA LEU A 67 0.95 -4.99 -6.66
C LEU A 67 1.00 -6.02 -5.54
N THR A 68 1.23 -7.29 -5.86
CA THR A 68 1.40 -8.36 -4.87
C THR A 68 2.70 -8.19 -4.11
N ILE A 69 3.81 -7.90 -4.78
CA ILE A 69 5.10 -7.61 -4.13
C ILE A 69 4.96 -6.42 -3.18
N LEU A 70 4.35 -5.32 -3.64
CA LEU A 70 4.09 -4.15 -2.80
C LEU A 70 3.19 -4.49 -1.61
N GLY A 71 2.15 -5.32 -1.81
CA GLY A 71 1.29 -5.82 -0.75
C GLY A 71 2.03 -6.62 0.31
N VAL A 72 2.91 -7.53 -0.11
CA VAL A 72 3.73 -8.35 0.79
C VAL A 72 4.72 -7.48 1.57
N LEU A 73 5.43 -6.57 0.88
CA LEU A 73 6.36 -5.62 1.51
C LEU A 73 5.66 -4.70 2.51
N GLY A 74 4.48 -4.18 2.14
CA GLY A 74 3.64 -3.37 3.02
C GLY A 74 3.21 -4.14 4.26
N THR A 75 2.72 -5.36 4.08
CA THR A 75 2.30 -6.25 5.19
C THR A 75 3.45 -6.55 6.15
N ALA A 76 4.63 -6.89 5.61
CA ALA A 76 5.83 -7.13 6.41
C ALA A 76 6.24 -5.86 7.18
N THR A 77 6.22 -4.70 6.53
CA THR A 77 6.52 -3.41 7.13
C THR A 77 5.58 -3.09 8.30
N TRP A 78 4.27 -3.23 8.12
CA TRP A 78 3.29 -3.03 9.19
C TRP A 78 3.56 -3.96 10.37
N ALA A 79 3.83 -5.24 10.11
CA ALA A 79 4.11 -6.22 11.15
C ALA A 79 5.40 -5.91 11.93
N VAL A 80 6.44 -5.43 11.26
CA VAL A 80 7.70 -5.02 11.88
C VAL A 80 7.50 -3.77 12.74
N VAL A 81 6.85 -2.72 12.22
CA VAL A 81 6.59 -1.48 12.96
C VAL A 81 5.65 -1.73 14.14
N ALA A 82 4.61 -2.56 13.98
CA ALA A 82 3.73 -2.98 15.06
C ALA A 82 4.47 -3.71 16.18
N ARG A 83 5.34 -4.66 15.85
CA ARG A 83 6.18 -5.35 16.85
C ARG A 83 7.11 -4.37 17.56
N ALA A 84 7.81 -3.52 16.82
CA ALA A 84 8.72 -2.53 17.39
C ALA A 84 8.01 -1.54 18.33
N ALA A 85 6.82 -1.06 17.95
CA ALA A 85 6.00 -0.19 18.76
C ALA A 85 5.52 -0.87 20.06
N ARG A 86 5.08 -2.14 19.96
CA ARG A 86 4.66 -2.94 21.13
C ARG A 86 5.82 -3.18 22.10
N SER A 87 7.03 -3.41 21.60
CA SER A 87 8.24 -3.58 22.41
C SER A 87 8.83 -2.26 22.93
N GLY A 88 8.19 -1.11 22.68
CA GLY A 88 8.66 0.19 23.17
C GLY A 88 9.96 0.66 22.52
N ARG A 89 10.30 0.14 21.34
CA ARG A 89 11.59 0.38 20.72
C ARG A 89 11.68 1.80 20.18
N ALA A 90 12.74 2.52 20.57
CA ALA A 90 12.91 3.93 20.22
C ALA A 90 12.93 4.19 18.70
N TRP A 91 13.40 3.24 17.87
CA TRP A 91 13.45 3.43 16.40
C TRP A 91 12.11 3.25 15.68
N ALA A 92 11.05 2.77 16.35
CA ALA A 92 9.74 2.53 15.73
C ALA A 92 9.16 3.75 14.96
N PRO A 93 9.13 4.97 15.51
CA PRO A 93 8.64 6.15 14.78
C PRO A 93 9.48 6.50 13.55
N LEU A 94 10.82 6.37 13.63
CA LEU A 94 11.69 6.60 12.46
C LEU A 94 11.41 5.59 11.35
N ALA A 95 11.34 4.30 11.68
CA ALA A 95 11.03 3.25 10.70
C ALA A 95 9.64 3.45 10.08
N GLY A 96 8.63 3.84 10.88
CA GLY A 96 7.30 4.17 10.39
C GLY A 96 7.30 5.36 9.43
N THR A 97 8.04 6.43 9.74
CA THR A 97 8.17 7.59 8.84
C THR A 97 8.84 7.22 7.52
N VAL A 98 9.95 6.47 7.55
CA VAL A 98 10.63 6.01 6.33
C VAL A 98 9.70 5.15 5.48
N ALA A 99 9.00 4.19 6.10
CA ALA A 99 8.02 3.36 5.43
C ALA A 99 6.91 4.17 4.76
N LEU A 100 6.37 5.18 5.47
CA LEU A 100 5.33 6.05 4.93
C LEU A 100 5.82 6.84 3.71
N VAL A 101 7.03 7.40 3.77
CA VAL A 101 7.62 8.15 2.65
C VAL A 101 7.78 7.24 1.43
N LEU A 102 8.29 6.03 1.62
CA LEU A 102 8.44 5.05 0.54
C LEU A 102 7.08 4.64 -0.05
N ALA A 103 6.07 4.41 0.80
CA ALA A 103 4.74 4.03 0.36
C ALA A 103 4.06 5.15 -0.44
N VAL A 104 4.08 6.38 0.08
CA VAL A 104 3.54 7.56 -0.61
C VAL A 104 4.28 7.80 -1.92
N GLY A 105 5.61 7.72 -1.92
CA GLY A 105 6.43 7.85 -3.13
C GLY A 105 6.05 6.82 -4.19
N THR A 106 5.89 5.56 -3.80
CA THR A 106 5.48 4.47 -4.70
C THR A 106 4.06 4.70 -5.26
N ALA A 107 3.11 5.12 -4.41
CA ALA A 107 1.75 5.42 -4.85
C ALA A 107 1.70 6.61 -5.82
N LEU A 108 2.50 7.65 -5.57
CA LEU A 108 2.62 8.80 -6.46
C LEU A 108 3.25 8.43 -7.79
N VAL A 109 4.29 7.58 -7.81
CA VAL A 109 4.87 7.04 -9.04
C VAL A 109 3.79 6.30 -9.84
N GLY A 110 3.04 5.41 -9.20
CA GLY A 110 1.94 4.69 -9.85
C GLY A 110 0.83 5.59 -10.41
N LEU A 111 0.59 6.75 -9.79
CA LEU A 111 -0.45 7.71 -10.21
C LEU A 111 0.02 8.73 -11.24
N THR A 112 1.32 8.98 -11.36
CA THR A 112 1.85 10.10 -12.17
C THR A 112 2.78 9.68 -13.30
N THR A 113 3.39 8.49 -13.22
CA THR A 113 4.26 7.99 -14.28
C THR A 113 3.42 7.60 -15.49
N ARG A 114 3.60 8.37 -16.57
CA ARG A 114 3.05 8.06 -17.88
C ARG A 114 3.89 7.00 -18.57
N ASP A 115 3.20 6.08 -19.21
CA ASP A 115 3.80 5.05 -20.04
C ASP A 115 3.97 5.57 -21.49
N THR A 116 4.51 4.74 -22.38
CA THR A 116 4.75 5.06 -23.79
C THR A 116 3.48 5.44 -24.57
N SER A 117 2.31 4.99 -24.09
CA SER A 117 0.99 5.40 -24.59
C SER A 117 0.65 6.87 -24.31
N GLY A 118 1.35 7.54 -23.40
CA GLY A 118 1.01 8.87 -22.91
C GLY A 118 -0.01 8.89 -21.77
N ASP A 119 -0.61 7.73 -21.46
CA ASP A 119 -1.49 7.52 -20.30
C ASP A 119 -0.70 7.07 -19.07
N VAL A 120 -1.30 7.20 -17.89
CA VAL A 120 -0.75 6.61 -16.65
C VAL A 120 -0.79 5.09 -16.76
N GLY A 121 0.32 4.42 -16.45
CA GLY A 121 0.42 2.96 -16.65
C GLY A 121 -0.57 2.17 -15.79
N LEU A 122 -0.75 2.54 -14.53
CA LEU A 122 -1.71 1.90 -13.64
C LEU A 122 -3.10 2.50 -13.83
N ALA A 123 -4.12 1.65 -13.90
CA ALA A 123 -5.51 2.10 -13.95
C ALA A 123 -5.81 3.05 -12.77
N PRO A 124 -6.39 4.24 -12.99
CA PRO A 124 -6.56 5.25 -11.94
C PRO A 124 -7.25 4.73 -10.67
N ALA A 125 -8.24 3.84 -10.82
CA ALA A 125 -8.93 3.22 -9.68
C ALA A 125 -7.98 2.44 -8.76
N LEU A 126 -7.04 1.67 -9.33
CA LEU A 126 -6.03 0.93 -8.56
C LEU A 126 -4.98 1.87 -7.96
N GLY A 127 -4.59 2.93 -8.68
CA GLY A 127 -3.68 3.95 -8.17
C GLY A 127 -4.23 4.66 -6.93
N TRP A 128 -5.50 5.09 -6.97
CA TRP A 128 -6.15 5.72 -5.82
C TRP A 128 -6.32 4.76 -4.64
N ALA A 129 -6.61 3.48 -4.89
CA ALA A 129 -6.72 2.48 -3.83
C ALA A 129 -5.42 2.36 -3.00
N GLN A 130 -4.24 2.53 -3.62
CA GLN A 130 -2.94 2.47 -2.93
C GLN A 130 -2.71 3.62 -1.93
N LEU A 131 -3.47 4.72 -2.02
CA LEU A 131 -3.35 5.82 -1.05
C LEU A 131 -4.06 5.52 0.28
N LEU A 132 -4.99 4.56 0.30
CA LEU A 132 -5.74 4.19 1.50
C LEU A 132 -4.82 3.71 2.65
N PRO A 133 -3.89 2.75 2.46
CA PRO A 133 -2.93 2.39 3.50
C PRO A 133 -1.97 3.54 3.84
N CYS A 134 -1.67 4.45 2.91
CA CYS A 134 -0.83 5.62 3.17
C CYS A 134 -1.50 6.60 4.15
N ALA A 135 -2.80 6.84 4.00
CA ALA A 135 -3.57 7.68 4.92
C ALA A 135 -3.57 7.11 6.35
N VAL A 136 -3.73 5.78 6.48
CA VAL A 136 -3.63 5.10 7.78
C VAL A 136 -2.21 5.20 8.34
N GLY A 137 -1.19 5.08 7.48
CA GLY A 137 0.23 5.26 7.82
C GLY A 137 0.53 6.62 8.41
N LEU A 138 -0.03 7.69 7.86
CA LEU A 138 0.14 9.04 8.38
C LEU A 138 -0.37 9.17 9.83
N VAL A 139 -1.57 8.64 10.10
CA VAL A 139 -2.15 8.62 11.45
C VAL A 139 -1.28 7.79 12.40
N ALA A 140 -0.84 6.61 11.96
CA ALA A 140 0.03 5.74 12.76
C ALA A 140 1.35 6.44 13.13
N VAL A 141 2.03 7.07 12.17
CA VAL A 141 3.28 7.79 12.38
C VAL A 141 3.08 8.94 13.36
N ALA A 142 2.02 9.73 13.20
CA ALA A 142 1.71 10.82 14.14
C ALA A 142 1.52 10.30 15.58
N LEU A 143 0.84 9.17 15.76
CA LEU A 143 0.66 8.55 17.08
C LEU A 143 1.97 7.99 17.66
N LEU A 144 2.84 7.40 16.82
CA LEU A 144 4.14 6.90 17.25
C LEU A 144 5.06 8.03 17.73
N TRP A 145 5.07 9.17 17.04
CA TRP A 145 5.87 10.33 17.44
C TRP A 145 5.35 11.01 18.72
N ARG A 146 4.03 11.04 18.94
CA ARG A 146 3.43 11.54 20.19
C ARG A 146 3.75 10.68 21.43
N ARG A 147 4.34 9.50 21.25
CA ARG A 147 4.70 8.56 22.31
C ARG A 147 6.18 8.65 22.71
N ARG A 148 7.04 9.24 21.87
CA ARG A 148 8.42 9.56 22.23
C ARG A 148 8.43 10.72 23.21
#